data_AF-A0A810PZ16-F1
#
_entry.id   AF-A0A810PZ16-F1
#
_cell.length_a   1.000
_cell.length_b   1.000
_cell.length_c   1.000
_cell.angle_alpha   90.00
_cell.angle_beta   90.00
_cell.angle_gamma   90.00
#
_symmetry.space_group_name_H-M   'P 1'
#
loop_
_entity.id
_entity.type
_entity.pdbx_description
1 polymer ?
#
loop_
_entity_poly.entity_id
_entity_poly.type
_entity_poly.pdbx_seq_one_letter_code
_entity_poly.pdbx_strand_id
1 'polypeptide(L)' 'MRKKVVTGICILLAIVLLIPIPMRLKDGGTVVYHAILYQVENVHRIDPEATSENDYLEGMIVKILGIEVYNNVE' A
#
# COMPACT_ATOMS: atom_id res chain seq x y z
N MET A 1 -36.18 6.46 9.83
CA MET A 1 -35.76 6.16 8.43
C MET A 1 -34.48 6.90 8.05
N ARG A 2 -34.39 8.23 8.23
CA ARG A 2 -33.17 9.03 7.91
C ARG A 2 -31.88 8.54 8.57
N LYS A 3 -31.91 8.15 9.86
CA LYS A 3 -30.72 7.64 10.58
C LYS A 3 -30.12 6.39 9.91
N LYS A 4 -30.96 5.42 9.51
CA LYS A 4 -30.51 4.19 8.82
C LYS A 4 -29.87 4.50 7.46
N VAL A 5 -30.38 5.50 6.74
CA VAL A 5 -29.82 5.97 5.46
C VAL A 5 -28.45 6.62 5.67
N VAL A 6 -28.32 7.53 6.63
CA VAL A 6 -27.04 8.17 6.97
C VAL A 6 -26.00 7.13 7.37
N THR A 7 -26.38 6.18 8.24
CA THR A 7 -25.48 5.08 8.62
C THR A 7 -25.04 4.27 7.41
N GLY A 8 -25.95 3.94 6.49
CA GLY A 8 -25.60 3.21 5.26
C GLY A 8 -24.60 3.98 4.39
N ILE A 9 -24.79 5.29 4.22
CA ILE A 9 -23.87 6.15 3.46
C ILE A 9 -22.49 6.22 4.13
N CYS A 10 -22.44 6.40 5.45
CA CYS A 10 -21.17 6.44 6.20
C CYS A 10 -20.39 5.13 6.05
N ILE A 11 -21.06 3.98 6.08
CA ILE A 11 -20.43 2.67 5.90
C ILE A 11 -19.87 2.55 4.48
N LEU A 12 -20.65 2.93 3.46
CA LEU A 12 -20.19 2.88 2.07
C LEU A 12 -18.97 3.77 1.83
N LEU A 13 -18.97 4.99 2.41
CA LEU A 13 -17.82 5.90 2.36
C LEU A 13 -16.58 5.31 3.04
N ALA A 14 -16.74 4.69 4.21
CA ALA A 14 -15.63 4.06 4.92
C ALA A 14 -14.99 2.93 4.11
N ILE A 15 -15.81 2.11 3.44
CA ILE A 15 -15.36 1.04 2.54
C ILE A 15 -14.52 1.62 1.39
N VAL A 16 -15.02 2.65 0.71
CA VAL A 16 -14.30 3.29 -0.41
C VAL A 16 -12.98 3.92 0.04
N LEU A 17 -12.94 4.49 1.24
CA LEU A 17 -11.74 5.15 1.78
C LEU A 17 -10.65 4.17 2.25
N LEU A 18 -11.06 2.99 2.76
CA LEU A 18 -10.16 2.09 3.50
C LEU A 18 -9.80 0.80 2.76
N ILE A 19 -10.61 0.33 1.81
CA ILE A 19 -10.29 -0.89 1.06
C ILE A 19 -9.22 -0.56 0.00
N PRO A 20 -8.02 -1.14 0.10
CA PRO A 20 -6.97 -0.86 -0.86
C PRO A 20 -7.15 -1.69 -2.14
N ILE A 21 -6.69 -1.14 -3.25
CA ILE A 21 -6.59 -1.83 -4.54
C ILE A 21 -5.15 -2.30 -4.71
N PRO A 22 -4.89 -3.62 -4.84
CA PRO A 22 -3.55 -4.14 -5.06
C PRO A 22 -3.10 -3.89 -6.50
N MET A 23 -1.89 -3.37 -6.65
CA MET A 23 -1.22 -3.14 -7.93
C MET A 23 0.16 -3.78 -7.90
N ARG A 24 0.47 -4.58 -8.91
CA ARG A 24 1.79 -5.22 -9.04
C ARG A 24 2.69 -4.37 -9.92
N LEU A 25 3.88 -4.05 -9.42
CA LEU A 25 4.88 -3.31 -10.18
C LEU A 25 5.73 -4.27 -11.01
N LYS A 26 6.40 -3.72 -12.03
CA LYS A 26 7.30 -4.45 -12.94
C LYS A 26 8.77 -4.26 -12.53
N ASP A 27 9.03 -4.27 -11.24
CA ASP A 27 10.33 -3.97 -10.63
C ASP A 27 11.03 -5.18 -10.01
N GLY A 28 10.41 -6.36 -10.09
CA GLY A 28 10.91 -7.59 -9.47
C GLY A 28 9.78 -8.37 -8.78
N GLY A 29 8.75 -7.67 -8.30
CA GLY A 29 7.62 -8.30 -7.61
C GLY A 29 6.91 -7.42 -6.59
N THR A 30 7.22 -6.13 -6.49
CA THR A 30 6.58 -5.24 -5.51
C THR A 30 5.07 -5.19 -5.70
N VAL A 31 4.34 -5.27 -4.58
CA VAL A 31 2.88 -5.13 -4.55
C VAL A 31 2.52 -3.88 -3.76
N VAL A 32 1.84 -2.95 -4.42
CA VAL A 32 1.33 -1.72 -3.81
C VAL A 32 -0.14 -1.88 -3.51
N TYR A 33 -0.50 -1.84 -2.23
CA TYR A 33 -1.87 -1.76 -1.74
C TYR A 33 -2.25 -0.29 -1.58
N HIS A 34 -2.94 0.26 -2.57
CA HIS A 34 -3.29 1.68 -2.60
C HIS A 34 -4.74 1.90 -2.16
N ALA A 35 -4.94 2.61 -1.05
CA ALA A 35 -6.22 3.14 -0.61
C ALA A 35 -6.18 4.68 -0.67
N ILE A 36 -7.35 5.33 -0.53
CA ILE A 36 -7.41 6.80 -0.59
C ILE A 36 -6.66 7.44 0.58
N LEU A 37 -6.76 6.85 1.78
CA LEU A 37 -6.17 7.43 2.99
C LEU A 37 -4.75 6.93 3.28
N TYR A 38 -4.36 5.78 2.74
CA TYR A 38 -3.07 5.17 3.02
C TYR A 38 -2.62 4.28 1.87
N GLN A 39 -1.32 3.99 1.85
CA GLN A 39 -0.71 3.09 0.90
C GLN A 39 0.28 2.20 1.65
N VAL A 40 0.26 0.90 1.35
CA VAL A 40 1.25 -0.06 1.84
C VAL A 40 1.94 -0.67 0.63
N GLU A 41 3.26 -0.58 0.58
CA GLU A 41 4.08 -1.19 -0.46
C GLU A 41 4.79 -2.37 0.18
N ASN A 42 4.52 -3.58 -0.32
CA ASN A 42 5.33 -4.75 -0.04
C ASN A 42 6.42 -4.82 -1.10
N VAL A 43 7.59 -4.28 -0.76
CA VAL A 43 8.71 -4.05 -1.68
C VAL A 43 9.43 -5.36 -1.91
N HIS A 44 9.59 -5.70 -3.19
CA HIS A 44 10.40 -6.79 -3.68
C HIS A 44 10.91 -6.38 -5.05
N ARG A 45 11.98 -5.59 -5.06
CA ARG A 45 12.52 -4.98 -6.29
C ARG A 45 13.94 -5.44 -6.51
N ILE A 46 14.32 -5.61 -7.76
CA ILE A 46 15.68 -6.03 -8.14
C ILE A 46 16.65 -4.95 -7.67
N ASP A 47 17.70 -5.34 -6.95
CA ASP A 47 18.77 -4.44 -6.54
C ASP A 47 19.73 -4.20 -7.72
N PRO A 48 19.80 -2.97 -8.26
CA PRO A 48 20.70 -2.67 -9.38
C PRO A 48 22.19 -2.68 -9.00
N GLU A 49 22.53 -2.67 -7.70
CA GLU A 49 23.91 -2.62 -7.20
C GLU A 49 24.40 -3.97 -6.62
N ALA A 50 23.57 -5.01 -6.70
CA ALA A 50 23.88 -6.32 -6.14
C ALA A 50 25.20 -6.88 -6.71
N THR A 51 26.17 -7.07 -5.82
CA THR A 51 27.48 -7.70 -6.08
C THR A 51 27.65 -9.03 -5.31
N SER A 52 26.63 -9.46 -4.57
CA SER A 52 26.55 -10.70 -3.77
C SER A 52 25.13 -11.26 -3.76
N GLU A 53 24.94 -12.50 -3.26
CA GLU A 53 23.75 -13.38 -3.39
C GLU A 53 22.33 -12.81 -3.13
N ASN A 54 22.18 -11.57 -2.64
CA ASN A 54 20.87 -10.93 -2.47
C ASN A 54 20.59 -9.98 -3.65
N ASP A 55 19.90 -10.50 -4.66
CA ASP A 55 19.55 -9.76 -5.89
C ASP A 55 18.34 -8.81 -5.73
N TYR A 56 17.77 -8.71 -4.52
CA TYR A 56 16.51 -7.99 -4.27
C TYR A 56 16.58 -7.13 -3.01
N LEU A 57 16.03 -5.92 -3.12
CA LEU A 57 15.63 -5.09 -1.98
C LEU A 57 14.24 -5.50 -1.52
N GLU A 58 14.11 -5.83 -0.24
CA GLU A 58 12.87 -6.33 0.36
C GLU A 58 12.45 -5.51 1.58
N GLY A 59 11.15 -5.36 1.78
CA GLY A 59 10.62 -4.74 2.99
C GLY A 59 9.24 -4.15 2.79
N MET A 60 8.87 -3.22 3.67
CA MET A 60 7.57 -2.59 3.66
C MET A 60 7.69 -1.08 3.79
N ILE A 61 6.93 -0.37 2.96
CA ILE A 61 6.76 1.08 3.05
C ILE A 61 5.30 1.36 3.38
N VAL A 62 5.04 2.17 4.40
CA VAL A 62 3.69 2.63 4.74
C VAL A 62 3.62 4.14 4.59
N LYS A 63 2.62 4.58 3.84
CA LYS A 63 2.31 5.99 3.62
C LYS A 63 0.90 6.28 4.11
N ILE A 64 0.73 7.36 4.86
CA ILE A 64 -0.58 7.88 5.29
C ILE A 64 -0.74 9.25 4.65
N LEU A 65 -1.83 9.44 3.90
CA LEU A 65 -2.09 10.68 3.17
C LEU A 65 -0.90 11.13 2.28
N GLY A 66 -0.17 10.16 1.72
CA GLY A 66 1.03 10.39 0.90
C GLY A 66 2.31 10.63 1.68
N ILE A 67 2.27 10.71 3.01
CA ILE A 67 3.44 10.89 3.86
C ILE A 67 3.96 9.52 4.30
N GLU A 68 5.25 9.25 4.05
CA GLU A 68 5.91 8.04 4.55
C GLU A 68 6.04 8.11 6.07
N VAL A 69 5.48 7.10 6.74
CA VAL A 69 5.51 6.99 8.21
C VAL A 69 6.31 5.77 8.68
N TYR A 70 6.58 4.83 7.78
CA TYR A 70 7.35 3.62 8.05
C TYR A 70 8.03 3.15 6.78
N ASN A 71 9.28 2.74 6.91
CA ASN A 71 10.09 2.17 5.84
C ASN A 71 11.19 1.30 6.46
N ASN A 72 11.22 0.03 6.09
CA ASN A 72 12.23 -0.93 6.53
C ASN A 72 12.80 -1.72 5.34
N VAL A 73 12.84 -1.11 4.16
CA VAL A 73 13.41 -1.76 2.98
C VAL A 73 14.93 -1.88 3.15
N GLU A 74 15.44 -3.10 3.00
CA GLU A 74 16.86 -3.47 3.06
C GLU A 74 17.30 -4.19 1.79
#